data_AF-A0A4R3YDB4-F1
#
_entry.id   AF-A0A4R3YDB4-F1
#
_cell.length_a   1.000
_cell.length_b   1.000
_cell.length_c   1.000
_cell.angle_alpha   90.00
_cell.angle_beta   90.00
_cell.angle_gamma   90.00
#
_symmetry.space_group_name_H-M   'P 1'
#
loop_
_entity.id
_entity.type
_entity.pdbx_description
1 polymer ?
#
loop_
_entity_poly.entity_id
_entity_poly.type
_entity_poly.pdbx_seq_one_letter_code
_entity_poly.pdbx_strand_id
1 'polypeptide(L)' 'MAMLNIYRYEMYDIETDHNSVRSLRATREAIERFGGTIIEESCEEVDSSLLDDNGCFRDETLEYGGKYNG' A
#
# COMPACT_ATOMS: atom_id res chain seq x y z
N MET A 1 10.71 -5.16 18.43
CA MET A 1 9.74 -4.99 17.33
C MET A 1 9.82 -3.53 16.91
N ALA A 2 10.05 -3.27 15.62
CA ALA A 2 10.16 -1.91 15.10
C ALA A 2 8.82 -1.52 14.48
N MET A 3 8.24 -0.40 14.94
CA MET A 3 7.06 0.19 14.32
C MET A 3 7.50 1.03 13.12
N LEU A 4 6.74 0.96 12.04
CA LEU A 4 6.97 1.72 10.82
C LEU A 4 5.70 2.45 10.40
N ASN A 5 5.90 3.65 9.84
CA ASN A 5 4.81 4.44 9.29
C ASN A 5 4.57 4.01 7.84
N ILE A 6 3.34 3.60 7.58
CA ILE A 6 2.83 3.36 6.24
C ILE A 6 1.86 4.45 5.83
N TYR A 7 1.76 4.67 4.53
CA TYR A 7 0.93 5.71 3.95
C TYR A 7 0.14 5.14 2.78
N ARG A 8 -1.04 5.71 2.53
CA ARG A 8 -1.68 5.58 1.22
C ARG A 8 -0.96 6.48 0.22
N TYR A 9 -1.02 6.08 -1.04
CA TYR A 9 -0.44 6.84 -2.12
C TYR A 9 -1.30 6.77 -3.36
N GLU A 10 -1.28 7.84 -4.13
CA GLU A 10 -1.85 7.88 -5.47
C GLU A 10 -0.76 7.60 -6.50
N MET A 11 -1.12 6.85 -7.54
CA MET A 11 -0.30 6.74 -8.73
C MET A 11 -1.07 7.34 -9.89
N TYR A 12 -0.35 8.06 -10.72
CA TYR A 12 -0.88 8.50 -12.00
C TYR A 12 -1.01 7.29 -12.92
N ASP A 13 -2.25 7.02 -13.31
CA ASP A 13 -2.59 5.94 -14.21
C ASP A 13 -2.59 6.48 -15.64
N ILE A 14 -1.59 6.05 -16.42
CA ILE A 14 -1.41 6.52 -17.80
C ILE A 14 -2.51 6.02 -18.76
N GLU A 15 -3.21 4.94 -18.40
CA GLU A 15 -4.24 4.34 -19.24
C GLU A 15 -5.55 5.11 -19.13
N THR A 16 -5.85 5.61 -17.93
CA THR A 16 -7.05 6.39 -17.63
C THR A 16 -6.82 7.89 -17.54
N ASP A 17 -5.57 8.37 -17.65
CA ASP A 17 -5.16 9.78 -17.52
C ASP A 17 -5.60 10.43 -16.20
N HIS A 18 -5.68 9.64 -15.13
CA HIS A 18 -6.17 10.08 -13.84
C HIS A 18 -5.29 9.58 -12.70
N ASN A 19 -5.19 10.38 -11.63
CA ASN A 19 -4.58 9.95 -10.38
C ASN A 19 -5.55 9.02 -9.66
N SER A 20 -5.11 7.78 -9.40
CA SER A 20 -5.90 6.81 -8.65
C SER A 20 -5.20 6.47 -7.35
N VAL A 21 -5.93 6.61 -6.24
CA VAL A 21 -5.46 6.19 -4.92
C VAL A 21 -5.32 4.68 -4.91
N ARG A 22 -4.11 4.17 -4.64
CA ARG A 22 -3.87 2.73 -4.55
C ARG A 22 -4.42 2.23 -3.22
N SER A 23 -5.06 1.06 -3.26
CA SER A 23 -5.54 0.37 -2.04
C SER A 23 -4.37 -0.16 -1.19
N LEU A 24 -3.19 -0.31 -1.79
CA LEU A 24 -1.99 -0.72 -1.09
C LEU A 24 -1.46 0.43 -0.22
N ARG A 25 -1.03 0.11 1.00
CA ARG A 25 -0.27 1.03 1.86
C ARG A 25 1.18 0.59 1.85
N ALA A 26 2.10 1.55 1.86
CA ALA A 26 3.52 1.24 1.86
C ALA A 26 4.30 2.29 2.65
N THR A 27 5.55 2.00 3.00
CA THR A 27 6.43 2.98 3.62
C THR A 27 6.72 4.13 2.65
N ARG A 28 7.10 5.28 3.21
CA ARG A 28 7.52 6.46 2.43
C ARG A 28 8.56 6.10 1.37
N GLU A 29 9.59 5.35 1.76
CA GLU A 29 10.66 4.90 0.86
C GLU A 29 10.12 4.03 -0.29
N ALA A 30 9.19 3.11 -0.01
CA ALA A 30 8.60 2.27 -1.04
C ALA A 30 7.77 3.09 -2.03
N ILE A 31 6.95 4.02 -1.54
CA ILE A 31 6.11 4.89 -2.37
C ILE A 31 6.96 5.77 -3.30
N GLU A 32 8.04 6.34 -2.77
CA GLU A 32 8.99 7.14 -3.56
C GLU A 32 9.64 6.29 -4.67
N ARG A 33 9.96 5.01 -4.38
CA ARG A 33 10.47 4.08 -5.40
C ARG A 33 9.43 3.74 -6.47
N PHE A 34 8.15 3.70 -6.11
CA PHE A 34 7.06 3.51 -7.08
C PHE A 34 6.80 4.77 -7.92
N GLY A 35 7.25 5.95 -7.48
CA GLY A 35 6.88 7.22 -8.08
C GLY A 35 5.44 7.62 -7.75
N GLY A 36 4.91 7.15 -6.62
CA GLY A 36 3.60 7.56 -6.12
C GLY A 36 3.67 8.87 -5.34
N THR A 37 2.54 9.56 -5.24
CA THR A 37 2.40 10.73 -4.36
C THR A 37 1.84 10.28 -3.02
N ILE A 38 2.55 10.60 -1.94
CA ILE A 38 2.19 10.20 -0.57
C ILE A 38 1.03 11.07 -0.08
N ILE A 39 0.03 10.41 0.52
CA ILE A 39 -1.09 11.06 1.20
C ILE A 39 -0.76 11.11 2.69
N GLU A 40 -0.12 12.20 3.14
CA GLU A 40 0.43 12.31 4.52
C GLU A 40 -0.66 12.22 5.61
N GLU A 41 -1.90 12.64 5.30
CA GLU A 41 -3.05 12.52 6.21
C GLU A 41 -3.44 11.05 6.51
N SER A 42 -3.02 10.11 5.66
CA SER A 42 -3.33 8.68 5.79
C SER A 42 -2.21 7.90 6.49
N CYS A 43 -1.35 8.58 7.25
CA CYS A 43 -0.28 7.95 8.03
C CYS A 43 -0.86 6.97 9.06
N GLU A 44 -0.36 5.74 9.05
CA GLU A 44 -0.71 4.71 10.02
C GLU A 44 0.55 4.02 10.51
N GLU A 45 0.64 3.76 11.81
CA GLU A 45 1.77 3.05 12.42
C GLU A 45 1.44 1.56 12.48
N VAL A 46 2.31 0.73 11.89
CA VAL A 46 2.16 -0.72 11.84
C VAL A 46 3.46 -1.40 12.25
N ASP A 47 3.35 -2.65 12.69
CA ASP A 47 4.53 -3.45 12.99
C ASP A 47 5.28 -3.80 11.69
N SER A 48 6.60 -3.63 11.69
CA SER A 48 7.47 -3.96 10.56
C SER A 48 7.36 -5.41 10.10
N SER A 49 6.96 -6.34 10.97
CA SER A 49 6.76 -7.76 10.63
C SER A 49 5.54 -7.98 9.72
N LEU A 50 4.63 -6.99 9.63
CA LEU A 50 3.48 -7.02 8.72
C LEU A 50 3.82 -6.50 7.31
N LEU A 51 5.03 -5.96 7.12
CA LEU A 51 5.49 -5.48 5.83
C LEU A 51 6.18 -6.61 5.05
N ASP A 52 5.93 -6.62 3.75
CA ASP A 52 6.69 -7.43 2.80
C ASP A 52 8.10 -6.86 2.60
N ASP A 53 9.01 -7.63 1.97
CA ASP A 53 10.40 -7.22 1.69
C ASP A 53 10.49 -5.89 0.91
N ASN A 54 9.42 -5.54 0.19
CA ASN A 54 9.29 -4.29 -0.55
C ASN A 54 8.83 -3.09 0.30
N GLY A 55 8.62 -3.24 1.61
CA GLY A 55 8.07 -2.18 2.48
C GLY A 55 6.57 -1.93 2.28
N CYS A 56 5.87 -2.91 1.71
CA CYS A 56 4.44 -2.83 1.42
C CYS A 56 3.64 -3.54 2.50
N PHE A 57 2.62 -2.86 3.02
CA PHE A 57 1.63 -3.47 3.89
C PHE A 57 0.59 -4.19 3.04
N ARG A 58 0.61 -5.52 3.08
CA ARG A 58 -0.44 -6.32 2.47
C ARG A 58 -1.61 -6.36 3.45
N ASP A 59 -2.70 -5.72 3.06
CA ASP A 59 -3.96 -5.85 3.75
C ASP A 59 -4.42 -7.32 3.63
N GLU A 60 -4.14 -8.13 4.65
CA GLU A 60 -4.51 -9.55 4.69
C GLU A 60 -6.04 -9.74 4.58
N THR A 61 -6.83 -8.68 4.78
CA THR A 61 -8.29 -8.69 4.55
C THR A 61 -8.73 -8.72 3.08
N LEU A 62 -7.81 -8.70 2.12
CA LEU A 62 -8.07 -9.22 0.77
C LEU A 62 -7.79 -10.72 0.69
N GLU A 63 -8.23 -11.49 1.68
CA GLU A 63 -8.49 -12.91 1.48
C GLU A 63 -9.54 -13.06 0.37
N TYR A 64 -9.05 -13.39 -0.82
CA TYR A 64 -9.55 -14.56 -1.52
C TYR A 64 -11.05 -14.54 -1.87
N GLY A 65 -11.45 -13.63 -2.76
CA GLY A 65 -12.61 -13.82 -3.64
C GLY A 65 -12.40 -14.96 -4.65
N GLY A 66 -11.90 -16.10 -4.20
CA GLY A 66 -11.35 -17.14 -5.05
C GLY A 66 -11.37 -18.51 -4.42
N LYS A 67 -12.54 -19.01 -4.00
CA LYS A 67 -12.92 -20.42 -4.24
C LYS A 67 -14.44 -20.56 -4.25
N TYR A 68 -14.98 -20.41 -5.47
CA TYR A 68 -16.27 -20.95 -5.87
C TYR A 68 -16.32 -22.46 -5.55
N ASN A 69 -17.40 -22.87 -4.87
CA ASN A 69 -18.03 -24.19 -4.80
C ASN A 69 -17.14 -25.43 -4.59
N GLY A 70 -17.26 -26.01 -3.39
CA GLY A 70 -17.19 -27.45 -3.17
C GLY A 70 -18.58 -27.97 -2.86
#